data_AF-A0A972W5B0-F1
#
_entry.id   AF-A0A972W5B0-F1
#
_cell.length_a   1.000
_cell.length_b   1.000
_cell.length_c   1.000
_cell.angle_alpha   90.00
_cell.angle_beta   90.00
_cell.angle_gamma   90.00
#
_symmetry.space_group_name_H-M   'P 1'
#
loop_
_entity.id
_entity.type
_entity.pdbx_description
1 polymer ?
#
loop_
_entity_poly.entity_id
_entity_poly.type
_entity_poly.pdbx_seq_one_letter_code
_entity_poly.pdbx_strand_id
1 'polypeptide(L)'
;MKPPTLLDWLIANLLLAAGGLLVTALVSPALAGAPEKGRATAEQHCSRCHVVAKHNPMGGIGSTASFQMIAKMPDYLERFQTFYARRPHPAFVRIPGIPRWSKQPGYATEITLTLDQVKDIAAFAKTLETLPIRRKQK
;
A
#
# COMPACT_ATOMS: atom_id res chain seq x y z
N MET A 1 11.89 -47.93 -45.42
CA MET A 1 11.34 -46.78 -44.67
C MET A 1 11.84 -45.51 -45.36
N LYS A 2 10.95 -44.62 -45.82
CA LYS A 2 11.33 -43.44 -46.61
C LYS A 2 11.60 -42.26 -45.66
N PRO A 3 12.71 -41.50 -45.83
CA PRO A 3 13.00 -40.36 -44.95
C PRO A 3 11.98 -39.24 -45.17
N PRO A 4 11.64 -38.48 -44.10
CA PRO A 4 10.71 -37.36 -44.20
C PRO A 4 11.24 -36.29 -45.15
N THR A 5 10.33 -35.72 -45.92
CA THR A 5 10.60 -34.71 -46.93
C THR A 5 10.67 -33.31 -46.33
N LEU A 6 11.23 -32.36 -47.06
CA LEU A 6 11.32 -30.95 -46.65
C LEU A 6 9.94 -30.34 -46.32
N LEU A 7 8.88 -30.84 -46.97
CA LEU A 7 7.50 -30.42 -46.73
C LEU A 7 6.97 -30.90 -45.36
N ASP A 8 7.41 -32.07 -44.90
CA ASP A 8 7.05 -32.62 -43.58
C ASP A 8 7.65 -31.76 -42.44
N TRP A 9 8.86 -31.22 -42.66
CA TRP A 9 9.51 -30.28 -41.72
C TRP A 9 8.87 -28.89 -41.71
N LEU A 10 8.34 -28.43 -42.85
CA LEU A 10 7.66 -27.13 -42.94
C LEU A 10 6.29 -27.16 -42.27
N ILE A 11 5.54 -28.26 -42.41
CA ILE A 11 4.24 -28.44 -41.73
C ILE A 11 4.42 -28.52 -40.20
N ALA A 12 5.48 -29.19 -39.73
CA ALA A 12 5.78 -29.28 -38.30
C ALA A 12 6.09 -27.92 -37.65
N ASN A 13 6.73 -27.00 -38.37
CA ASN A 13 7.07 -25.66 -37.87
C ASN A 13 5.89 -24.68 -37.91
N LEU A 14 4.95 -24.85 -38.85
CA LEU A 14 3.77 -23.98 -38.94
C LEU A 14 2.76 -24.26 -37.81
N LEU A 15 2.71 -25.50 -37.31
CA LEU A 15 1.85 -25.88 -36.18
C LEU A 15 2.40 -25.41 -34.82
N LEU A 16 3.71 -25.16 -34.68
CA LEU A 16 4.28 -24.60 -33.45
C LEU A 16 4.07 -23.08 -33.32
N ALA A 17 3.82 -22.37 -34.43
CA ALA A 17 3.64 -20.91 -34.42
C ALA A 17 2.20 -20.47 -34.06
N ALA A 18 1.21 -21.37 -34.10
CA ALA A 18 -0.20 -21.04 -33.89
C ALA A 18 -0.71 -21.25 -32.45
N GLY A 19 0.12 -21.78 -31.54
CA GLY A 19 -0.31 -22.22 -30.20
C GLY A 19 -0.10 -21.21 -29.05
N GLY A 20 0.26 -19.97 -29.33
CA GLY A 20 0.50 -18.94 -28.31
C GLY A 20 -0.76 -18.17 -27.91
N LEU A 21 -1.72 -18.83 -27.26
CA LEU A 21 -2.87 -18.11 -26.68
C LEU A 21 -2.37 -17.30 -25.47
N LEU A 22 -2.03 -16.03 -25.70
CA LEU A 22 -1.60 -15.09 -24.67
C LEU A 22 -2.80 -14.73 -23.78
N VAL A 23 -2.99 -15.48 -22.69
CA VAL A 23 -3.99 -15.16 -21.67
C VAL A 23 -3.45 -13.99 -20.83
N THR A 24 -3.80 -12.76 -21.22
CA THR A 24 -3.61 -11.58 -20.37
C THR A 24 -4.59 -11.67 -19.20
N ALA A 25 -4.10 -12.11 -18.04
CA ALA A 25 -4.86 -12.09 -16.80
C ALA A 25 -5.20 -10.64 -16.44
N LEU A 26 -6.49 -10.28 -16.50
CA LEU A 26 -7.00 -9.03 -15.97
C LEU A 26 -6.92 -9.07 -14.44
N VAL A 27 -5.86 -8.48 -13.88
CA VAL A 27 -5.75 -8.28 -12.44
C VAL A 27 -6.79 -7.25 -12.03
N SER A 28 -7.80 -7.66 -11.25
CA SER A 28 -8.81 -6.74 -10.74
C SER A 28 -8.17 -5.70 -9.80
N PRO A 29 -8.37 -4.39 -10.02
CA PRO A 29 -7.78 -3.33 -9.19
C PRO A 29 -8.29 -3.35 -7.74
N ALA A 30 -9.39 -4.04 -7.46
CA ALA A 30 -9.95 -4.19 -6.13
C ALA A 30 -8.98 -4.81 -5.10
N LEU A 31 -7.99 -5.60 -5.55
CA LEU A 31 -7.01 -6.20 -4.64
C LEU A 31 -5.87 -5.25 -4.23
N ALA A 32 -5.64 -4.18 -5.00
CA ALA A 32 -4.47 -3.30 -4.86
C ALA A 32 -4.70 -2.10 -3.90
N GLY A 33 -5.95 -1.83 -3.52
CA GLY A 33 -6.34 -0.62 -2.78
C GLY A 33 -6.44 0.61 -3.69
N ALA A 34 -7.26 1.57 -3.29
CA ALA A 34 -7.56 2.81 -4.01
C ALA A 34 -6.79 4.01 -3.39
N PRO A 35 -5.70 4.50 -4.03
CA PRO A 35 -4.83 5.52 -3.43
C PRO A 35 -5.53 6.85 -3.16
N GLU A 36 -6.50 7.24 -3.98
CA GLU A 36 -7.31 8.45 -3.78
C GLU A 36 -8.22 8.34 -2.55
N LYS A 37 -8.82 7.17 -2.30
CA LYS A 37 -9.58 6.90 -1.07
C LYS A 37 -8.67 6.85 0.14
N GLY A 38 -7.47 6.29 -0.03
CA GLY A 38 -6.44 6.22 1.00
C GLY A 38 -5.97 7.60 1.42
N ARG A 39 -5.75 8.49 0.44
CA ARG A 39 -5.43 9.89 0.67
C ARG A 39 -6.50 10.60 1.49
N ALA A 40 -7.77 10.51 1.05
CA ALA A 40 -8.89 11.15 1.76
C ALA A 40 -9.02 10.63 3.21
N THR A 41 -8.89 9.31 3.40
CA THR A 41 -8.92 8.68 4.72
C THR A 41 -7.77 9.18 5.60
N ALA A 42 -6.55 9.27 5.06
CA ALA A 42 -5.38 9.76 5.79
C ALA A 42 -5.49 11.25 6.15
N GLU A 43 -5.98 12.08 5.24
CA GLU A 43 -6.24 13.51 5.50
C GLU A 43 -7.27 13.68 6.62
N GLN A 44 -8.36 12.90 6.61
CA GLN A 44 -9.41 12.99 7.62
C GLN A 44 -8.96 12.49 9.00
N HIS A 45 -8.21 11.39 9.06
CA HIS A 45 -8.00 10.66 10.31
C HIS A 45 -6.57 10.70 10.85
N CYS A 46 -5.57 10.89 10.00
CA CYS A 46 -4.16 10.80 10.37
C CYS A 46 -3.50 12.18 10.51
N SER A 47 -4.07 13.21 9.86
CA SER A 47 -3.48 14.55 9.77
C SER A 47 -3.30 15.28 11.11
N ARG A 48 -3.99 14.84 12.18
CA ARG A 48 -3.77 15.37 13.53
C ARG A 48 -2.38 15.02 14.08
N CYS A 49 -1.87 13.83 13.76
CA CYS A 49 -0.58 13.33 14.27
C CYS A 49 0.50 13.32 13.18
N HIS A 50 0.14 13.06 11.93
CA HIS A 50 1.11 12.97 10.84
C HIS A 50 0.92 14.10 9.82
N VAL A 51 2.03 14.67 9.33
CA VAL A 51 2.03 15.23 7.97
C VAL A 51 1.84 14.06 7.01
N VAL A 52 0.79 14.07 6.19
CA VAL A 52 0.41 12.92 5.36
C VAL A 52 0.91 13.05 3.92
N ALA A 53 1.12 14.28 3.46
CA ALA A 53 1.62 14.63 2.13
C ALA A 53 2.12 16.08 2.09
N LYS A 54 2.63 16.53 0.93
CA LYS A 54 3.15 17.90 0.76
C LYS A 54 2.07 18.98 0.88
N HIS A 55 0.81 18.67 0.59
CA HIS A 55 -0.29 19.63 0.63
C HIS A 55 -0.80 19.92 2.05
N ASN A 56 -0.42 19.13 3.06
CA ASN A 56 -0.76 19.38 4.47
C ASN A 56 0.50 19.65 5.33
N PRO A 57 1.33 20.64 4.98
CA PRO A 57 2.62 20.86 5.64
C PRO A 57 2.50 21.23 7.12
N MET A 58 1.36 21.81 7.52
CA MET A 58 1.04 22.17 8.91
C MET A 58 0.30 21.06 9.67
N GLY A 59 0.14 19.89 9.06
CA GLY A 59 -0.42 18.73 9.74
C GLY A 59 0.55 18.14 10.76
N GLY A 60 0.01 17.23 11.55
CA GLY A 60 0.73 16.41 12.49
C GLY A 60 1.24 17.11 13.74
N ILE A 61 2.00 16.34 14.51
CA ILE A 61 2.72 16.82 15.69
C ILE A 61 4.20 16.55 15.49
N GLY A 62 5.07 17.48 15.89
CA GLY A 62 6.51 17.39 15.63
C GLY A 62 7.21 16.16 16.22
N SER A 63 6.55 15.40 17.09
CA SER A 63 7.04 14.16 17.70
C SER A 63 6.77 12.89 16.89
N THR A 64 6.00 12.96 15.79
CA THR A 64 5.66 11.81 14.95
C THR A 64 6.16 12.01 13.52
N ALA A 65 6.76 10.96 12.95
CA ALA A 65 7.31 11.00 11.59
C ALA A 65 6.21 11.26 10.54
N SER A 66 6.50 12.07 9.52
CA SER A 66 5.58 12.24 8.38
C SER A 66 5.45 10.95 7.57
N PHE A 67 4.35 10.82 6.83
CA PHE A 67 4.16 9.67 5.93
C PHE A 67 5.29 9.56 4.91
N GLN A 68 5.76 10.69 4.36
CA GLN A 68 6.87 10.73 3.41
C GLN A 68 8.21 10.31 4.04
N MET A 69 8.37 10.45 5.36
CA MET A 69 9.54 9.94 6.07
C MET A 69 9.41 8.42 6.26
N ILE A 70 8.23 7.94 6.69
CA ILE A 70 7.95 6.51 6.86
C ILE A 70 8.12 5.77 5.54
N ALA A 71 7.65 6.34 4.43
CA ALA A 71 7.72 5.77 3.08
C ALA A 71 9.15 5.48 2.56
N LYS A 72 10.20 5.92 3.26
CA LYS A 72 11.60 5.60 2.93
C LYS A 72 12.14 4.39 3.68
N MET A 73 11.43 3.93 4.71
CA MET A 73 11.89 2.82 5.52
C MET A 73 11.83 1.53 4.69
N PRO A 74 12.77 0.59 4.83
CA PRO A 74 12.73 -0.67 4.07
C PRO A 74 11.44 -1.47 4.28
N ASP A 75 10.84 -1.34 5.47
CA ASP A 75 9.61 -2.00 5.90
C ASP A 75 8.37 -1.07 5.84
N TYR A 76 8.43 0.06 5.10
CA TYR A 76 7.37 1.06 5.12
C TYR A 76 5.99 0.48 4.79
N LEU A 77 5.92 -0.39 3.77
CA LEU A 77 4.64 -0.91 3.31
C LEU A 77 3.99 -1.78 4.37
N GLU A 78 4.78 -2.62 5.04
CA GLU A 78 4.31 -3.43 6.16
C GLU A 78 3.82 -2.53 7.30
N ARG A 79 4.54 -1.44 7.62
CA ARG A 79 4.09 -0.47 8.63
C ARG A 79 2.74 0.17 8.29
N PHE A 80 2.52 0.54 7.04
CA PHE A 80 1.23 1.07 6.58
C PHE A 80 0.13 0.01 6.50
N GLN A 81 0.47 -1.26 6.31
CA GLN A 81 -0.51 -2.36 6.33
C GLN A 81 -0.91 -2.78 7.75
N THR A 82 -0.05 -2.54 8.75
CA THR A 82 -0.25 -3.01 10.12
C THR A 82 -0.31 -1.90 11.17
N PHE A 83 -0.39 -0.62 10.76
CA PHE A 83 -0.29 0.52 11.69
C PHE A 83 -1.31 0.46 12.84
N TYR A 84 -2.53 -0.04 12.59
CA TYR A 84 -3.58 -0.17 13.59
C TYR A 84 -3.18 -1.09 14.77
N ALA A 85 -2.20 -1.97 14.57
CA ALA A 85 -1.62 -2.84 15.59
C ALA A 85 -0.33 -2.26 16.22
N ARG A 86 0.22 -1.17 15.66
CA ARG A 86 1.49 -0.55 16.08
C ARG A 86 1.24 0.65 16.99
N ARG A 87 1.86 0.66 18.17
CA ARG A 87 1.74 1.76 19.13
C ARG A 87 2.13 3.10 18.48
N PRO A 88 1.40 4.19 18.77
CA PRO A 88 0.31 4.28 19.75
C PRO A 88 -1.09 3.95 19.21
N HIS A 89 -1.24 3.60 17.92
CA HIS A 89 -2.53 3.49 17.24
C HIS A 89 -3.55 2.54 17.89
N PRO A 90 -3.21 1.34 18.42
CA PRO A 90 -4.22 0.46 19.04
C PRO A 90 -5.03 1.08 20.17
N ALA A 91 -4.57 2.20 20.75
CA ALA A 91 -5.27 2.92 21.81
C ALA A 91 -6.46 3.76 21.30
N PHE A 92 -6.48 4.15 20.02
CA PHE A 92 -7.51 5.04 19.46
C PHE A 92 -7.88 4.72 18.00
N VAL A 93 -7.28 3.70 17.38
CA VAL A 93 -7.68 3.16 16.07
C VAL A 93 -8.36 1.82 16.29
N ARG A 94 -9.60 1.70 15.80
CA ARG A 94 -10.39 0.47 15.86
C ARG A 94 -10.57 -0.12 14.49
N ILE A 95 -10.34 -1.42 14.39
CA ILE A 95 -10.73 -2.22 13.23
C ILE A 95 -11.84 -3.17 13.68
N PRO A 96 -13.00 -3.21 13.01
CA PRO A 96 -14.05 -4.17 13.31
C PRO A 96 -13.51 -5.61 13.29
N GLY A 97 -13.86 -6.40 14.31
CA GLY A 97 -13.37 -7.78 14.46
C GLY A 97 -12.00 -7.93 15.13
N ILE A 98 -11.26 -6.83 15.39
CA ILE A 98 -9.98 -6.89 16.12
C ILE A 98 -10.20 -6.50 17.59
N PRO A 99 -9.77 -7.32 18.58
CA PRO A 99 -9.92 -7.00 20.00
C PRO A 99 -9.33 -5.64 20.41
N ARG A 100 -9.85 -5.07 21.51
CA ARG A 100 -9.25 -3.87 22.10
C ARG A 100 -7.91 -4.22 22.72
N TRP A 101 -6.89 -3.39 22.46
CA TRP A 101 -5.58 -3.55 23.09
C TRP A 101 -5.61 -3.20 24.58
N SER A 102 -6.40 -2.19 24.95
CA SER A 102 -6.57 -1.75 26.33
C SER A 102 -8.03 -1.38 26.62
N LYS A 103 -8.43 -1.52 27.88
CA LYS A 103 -9.70 -1.03 28.42
C LYS A 103 -9.62 0.44 28.86
N GLN A 104 -8.41 1.01 28.94
CA GLN A 104 -8.20 2.42 29.29
C GLN A 104 -8.68 3.32 28.15
N PRO A 105 -9.20 4.53 28.46
CA PRO A 105 -9.56 5.50 27.43
C PRO A 105 -8.32 5.91 26.61
N GLY A 106 -8.51 6.13 25.32
CA GLY A 106 -7.49 6.71 24.47
C GLY A 106 -7.20 8.15 24.85
N TYR A 107 -5.95 8.60 24.73
CA TYR A 107 -5.57 10.01 24.92
C TYR A 107 -5.98 10.92 23.74
N ALA A 108 -6.60 10.32 22.71
CA ALA A 108 -7.05 10.96 21.49
C ALA A 108 -8.43 10.41 21.13
N THR A 109 -9.20 11.20 20.38
CA THR A 109 -10.48 10.76 19.83
C THR A 109 -10.30 9.47 19.04
N GLU A 110 -11.15 8.50 19.36
CA GLU A 110 -11.16 7.20 18.70
C GLU A 110 -11.66 7.34 17.25
N ILE A 111 -11.01 6.62 16.33
CA ILE A 111 -11.43 6.45 14.95
C ILE A 111 -11.67 4.98 14.67
N THR A 112 -12.61 4.67 13.78
CA THR A 112 -12.86 3.33 13.28
C THR A 112 -12.52 3.27 11.80
N LEU A 113 -11.71 2.29 11.41
CA LEU A 113 -11.32 2.03 10.02
C LEU A 113 -11.62 0.58 9.65
N THR A 114 -11.93 0.31 8.39
CA THR A 114 -11.99 -1.06 7.85
C THR A 114 -10.61 -1.51 7.36
N LEU A 115 -10.42 -2.82 7.18
CA LEU A 115 -9.19 -3.34 6.56
C LEU A 115 -9.03 -2.88 5.11
N ASP A 116 -10.11 -2.58 4.40
CA ASP A 116 -10.02 -2.03 3.05
C ASP A 116 -9.53 -0.57 3.07
N GLN A 117 -9.96 0.24 4.05
CA GLN A 117 -9.38 1.57 4.24
C GLN A 117 -7.89 1.51 4.61
N VAL A 118 -7.47 0.50 5.37
CA VAL A 118 -6.04 0.25 5.63
C VAL A 118 -5.28 -0.06 4.35
N LYS A 119 -5.84 -0.91 3.47
CA LYS A 119 -5.26 -1.20 2.14
C LYS A 119 -5.19 0.05 1.27
N ASP A 120 -6.25 0.87 1.25
CA ASP A 120 -6.31 2.12 0.50
C ASP A 120 -5.22 3.09 0.99
N ILE A 121 -5.04 3.24 2.31
CA ILE A 121 -3.95 4.05 2.89
C ILE A 121 -2.58 3.51 2.49
N ALA A 122 -2.38 2.19 2.51
CA ALA A 122 -1.13 1.57 2.07
C ALA A 122 -0.88 1.78 0.56
N ALA A 123 -1.94 1.77 -0.26
CA ALA A 123 -1.86 2.12 -1.68
C ALA A 123 -1.47 3.58 -1.87
N PHE A 124 -2.06 4.50 -1.10
CA PHE A 124 -1.68 5.91 -1.09
C PHE A 124 -0.21 6.11 -0.71
N ALA A 125 0.29 5.40 0.30
CA ALA A 125 1.69 5.50 0.74
C ALA A 125 2.70 5.23 -0.39
N LYS A 126 2.37 4.31 -1.32
CA LYS A 126 3.21 4.00 -2.49
C LYS A 126 3.33 5.16 -3.49
N THR A 127 2.38 6.10 -3.46
CA THR A 127 2.34 7.28 -4.35
C THR A 127 3.10 8.48 -3.80
N LEU A 128 3.56 8.40 -2.55
CA LEU A 128 4.17 9.54 -1.88
C LEU A 128 5.54 9.87 -2.45
N GLU A 129 5.72 11.12 -2.84
CA GLU A 129 7.04 11.65 -3.10
C GLU A 129 7.83 11.74 -1.78
N THR A 130 8.95 11.05 -1.71
CA THR A 130 9.79 11.06 -0.50
C THR A 130 10.57 12.37 -0.40
N LEU A 131 10.57 13.00 0.77
CA LEU A 131 11.33 14.24 1.01
C LEU A 131 12.82 13.92 1.19
N PRO A 132 13.81 14.74 0.82
CA PRO A 132 15.21 14.46 1.20
C PRO A 132 15.39 14.47 2.74
N ILE A 133 16.24 13.58 3.29
CA ILE A 133 16.61 13.66 4.73
C ILE A 133 17.57 14.83 4.92
N ARG A 134 17.10 15.95 5.49
CA ARG A 134 18.00 16.99 6.02
C ARG A 134 18.56 16.53 7.36
N ARG A 135 19.69 15.84 7.34
CA ARG A 135 20.49 15.63 8.55
C ARG A 135 21.42 16.85 8.66
N LYS A 136 21.27 17.70 9.68
CA LYS A 136 22.36 18.63 10.04
C LYS A 136 23.47 17.74 10.58
N GLN A 137 24.58 17.64 9.86
CA GLN A 137 25.82 17.15 10.44
C GLN A 137 26.16 18.11 11.59
N LYS A 138 26.25 17.55 12.80
CA LYS A 138 26.91 18.20 13.92
C LYS A 138 28.35 17.73 13.93
#